data_AF-A0A7D3ZC18-F1
#
_entry.id   AF-A0A7D3ZC18-F1
#
_cell.length_a   1.000
_cell.length_b   1.000
_cell.length_c   1.000
_cell.angle_alpha   90.00
_cell.angle_beta   90.00
_cell.angle_gamma   90.00
#
_symmetry.space_group_name_H-M   'P 1'
#
loop_
_entity.id
_entity.type
_entity.pdbx_description
1 polymer ?
#
loop_
_entity_poly.entity_id
_entity_poly.type
_entity_poly.pdbx_seq_one_letter_code
_entity_poly.pdbx_strand_id
1 'polypeptide(L)'
;MSQTDAHADDDAFAEALAAADRLNRALSPLRIDREGTQEQLRSALRRPEQVVRAILLLETLGTTPTKALVDDLLGLALQVRYTMLIRNLLGRLPWREAKEIVPPAVRRLLDDADDGDDYRRMAELLDHLGLDEALQELCARAEDSIDPDVREAAADFGR
;
A
#
# COMPACT_ATOMS: atom_id res chain seq x y z
N MET A 1 38.84 14.21 2.45
CA MET A 1 38.04 13.25 3.21
C MET A 1 38.88 12.89 4.42
N SER A 2 38.58 13.53 5.55
CA SER A 2 39.42 13.51 6.75
C SER A 2 39.01 12.35 7.67
N GLN A 3 39.95 11.84 8.47
CA GLN A 3 39.73 10.74 9.44
C GLN A 3 38.55 10.97 10.39
N THR A 4 38.16 12.22 10.65
CA THR A 4 37.02 12.59 11.49
C THR A 4 35.66 12.23 10.88
N ASP A 5 35.52 12.32 9.55
CA ASP A 5 34.26 11.99 8.87
C ASP A 5 34.02 10.47 8.88
N ALA A 6 35.10 9.69 8.74
CA ALA A 6 35.02 8.22 8.74
C ALA A 6 34.58 7.64 10.09
N HIS A 7 34.99 8.24 11.22
CA HIS A 7 34.55 7.79 12.55
C HIS A 7 33.09 8.15 12.84
N ALA A 8 32.62 9.31 12.35
CA ALA A 8 31.22 9.70 12.51
C ALA A 8 30.25 8.79 11.72
N ASP A 9 30.66 8.36 10.53
CA ASP A 9 29.89 7.42 9.70
C ASP A 9 29.84 6.00 10.33
N ASP A 10 30.96 5.54 10.91
CA ASP A 10 31.02 4.25 11.63
C ASP A 10 30.12 4.25 12.89
N ASP A 11 30.09 5.37 13.63
CA ASP A 11 29.22 5.53 14.80
C ASP A 11 27.73 5.54 14.41
N ALA A 12 27.36 6.29 13.37
CA ALA A 12 25.98 6.34 12.87
C ALA A 12 25.50 4.97 12.37
N PHE A 13 26.37 4.22 11.70
CA PHE A 13 26.06 2.87 11.23
C PHE A 13 25.84 1.90 12.40
N ALA A 14 26.70 1.95 13.43
CA ALA A 14 26.54 1.14 14.64
C ALA A 14 25.22 1.47 15.39
N GLU A 15 24.86 2.75 15.48
CA GLU A 15 23.58 3.18 16.04
C GLU A 15 22.38 2.65 15.25
N ALA A 16 22.47 2.64 13.91
CA ALA A 16 21.43 2.10 13.05
C ALA A 16 21.24 0.59 13.25
N LEU A 17 22.32 -0.19 13.36
CA LEU A 17 22.26 -1.62 13.67
C LEU A 17 21.62 -1.88 15.05
N ALA A 18 22.01 -1.11 16.07
CA ALA A 18 21.41 -1.22 17.40
C ALA A 18 19.91 -0.86 17.40
N ALA A 19 19.50 0.12 16.59
CA ALA A 19 18.10 0.47 16.40
C ALA A 19 17.32 -0.65 15.70
N ALA A 20 17.90 -1.29 14.68
CA ALA A 20 17.31 -2.43 14.00
C ALA A 20 17.09 -3.62 14.95
N ASP A 21 18.06 -3.91 15.83
CA ASP A 21 17.93 -4.96 16.85
C ASP A 21 16.84 -4.66 17.89
N ARG A 22 16.71 -3.39 18.28
CA ARG A 22 15.61 -2.95 19.17
C ARG A 22 14.25 -3.11 18.49
N LEU A 23 14.15 -2.70 17.23
CA LEU A 23 12.92 -2.86 16.45
C LEU A 23 12.56 -4.34 16.31
N ASN A 24 13.50 -5.20 15.89
CA ASN A 24 13.23 -6.62 15.69
C ASN A 24 12.73 -7.31 16.98
N ARG A 25 13.27 -6.92 18.14
CA ARG A 25 12.76 -7.38 19.45
C ARG A 25 11.35 -6.88 19.74
N ALA A 26 11.07 -5.60 19.47
CA ALA A 26 9.74 -5.01 19.65
C ALA A 26 8.67 -5.61 18.72
N LEU A 27 9.06 -6.09 17.53
CA LEU A 27 8.15 -6.77 16.59
C LEU A 27 7.77 -8.19 17.03
N SER A 28 8.54 -8.83 17.92
CA SER A 28 8.29 -10.21 18.36
C SER A 28 6.86 -10.43 18.91
N PRO A 29 6.37 -9.66 19.92
CA PRO A 29 5.00 -9.83 20.40
C PRO A 29 3.96 -9.60 19.31
N LEU A 30 4.19 -8.66 18.39
CA LEU A 30 3.28 -8.36 17.29
C LEU A 30 3.18 -9.51 16.28
N ARG A 31 4.29 -10.23 16.05
CA ARG A 31 4.31 -11.41 15.16
C ARG A 31 3.62 -12.63 15.78
N ILE A 32 3.61 -12.72 17.11
CA ILE A 32 2.94 -13.77 17.88
C ILE A 32 1.43 -13.53 17.91
N ASP A 33 1.01 -12.33 18.32
CA ASP A 33 -0.41 -11.92 18.37
C ASP A 33 -0.85 -11.28 17.05
N ARG A 34 -1.08 -12.13 16.04
CA ARG A 34 -1.41 -11.66 14.67
C ARG A 34 -2.75 -10.93 14.62
N GLU A 35 -3.76 -11.44 15.31
CA GLU A 35 -5.12 -10.88 15.28
C GLU A 35 -5.17 -9.53 16.00
N GLY A 36 -4.63 -9.46 17.22
CA GLY A 36 -4.55 -8.19 17.95
C GLY A 36 -3.69 -7.15 17.22
N THR A 37 -2.60 -7.58 16.58
CA THR A 37 -1.77 -6.69 15.75
C THR A 37 -2.54 -6.17 14.55
N GLN A 38 -3.32 -7.01 13.85
CA GLN A 38 -4.13 -6.58 12.72
C GLN A 38 -5.19 -5.56 13.14
N GLU A 39 -5.85 -5.77 14.29
CA GLU A 39 -6.85 -4.82 14.81
C GLU A 39 -6.21 -3.48 15.18
N GLN A 40 -5.06 -3.50 15.84
CA GLN A 40 -4.32 -2.28 16.19
C GLN A 40 -3.85 -1.52 14.95
N LEU A 41 -3.31 -2.22 13.94
CA LEU A 41 -2.92 -1.63 12.67
C LEU A 41 -4.12 -1.00 11.95
N ARG A 42 -5.24 -1.70 11.89
CA ARG A 42 -6.48 -1.15 11.31
C ARG A 42 -6.93 0.12 12.03
N SER A 43 -6.89 0.13 13.37
CA SER A 43 -7.20 1.31 14.17
C SER A 43 -6.23 2.47 13.89
N ALA A 44 -4.94 2.19 13.76
CA ALA A 44 -3.92 3.19 13.45
C ALA A 44 -4.06 3.76 12.03
N LEU A 45 -4.42 2.95 11.03
CA LEU A 45 -4.67 3.40 9.65
C LEU A 45 -5.84 4.39 9.53
N ARG A 46 -6.76 4.41 10.51
CA ARG A 46 -7.90 5.34 10.56
C ARG A 46 -7.55 6.67 11.24
N ARG A 47 -6.34 6.80 11.79
CA ARG A 47 -5.89 7.97 12.55
C ARG A 47 -4.82 8.74 11.75
N PRO A 48 -5.12 9.94 11.22
CA PRO A 48 -4.21 10.68 10.33
C PRO A 48 -2.79 10.89 10.86
N GLU A 49 -2.62 10.99 12.18
CA GLU A 49 -1.34 11.15 12.85
C GLU A 49 -0.53 9.84 12.97
N GLN A 50 -1.16 8.69 12.72
CA GLN A 50 -0.56 7.35 12.86
C GLN A 50 -0.39 6.62 11.54
N VAL A 51 -1.12 6.99 10.48
CA VAL A 51 -1.12 6.30 9.18
C VAL A 51 0.28 5.98 8.67
N VAL A 52 1.16 6.98 8.59
CA VAL A 52 2.53 6.78 8.07
C VAL A 52 3.31 5.79 8.94
N ARG A 53 3.17 5.86 10.26
CA ARG A 53 3.83 4.93 11.19
C ARG A 53 3.28 3.51 11.05
N ALA A 54 1.97 3.38 10.83
CA ALA A 54 1.33 2.08 10.57
C ALA A 54 1.80 1.47 9.25
N ILE A 55 1.93 2.27 8.19
CA ILE A 55 2.48 1.81 6.89
C ILE A 55 3.94 1.35 7.05
N LEU A 56 4.78 2.14 7.73
CA LEU A 56 6.17 1.75 8.00
C LEU A 56 6.25 0.46 8.84
N LEU A 57 5.33 0.28 9.79
CA LEU A 57 5.27 -0.95 10.58
C LEU A 57 4.87 -2.15 9.71
N LEU A 58 3.90 -1.98 8.81
CA LEU A 58 3.52 -3.00 7.82
C LEU A 58 4.69 -3.42 6.94
N GLU A 59 5.49 -2.45 6.48
CA GLU A 59 6.72 -2.71 5.74
C GLU A 59 7.74 -3.59 6.49
N THR A 60 7.70 -3.62 7.83
CA THR A 60 8.63 -4.41 8.67
C THR A 60 8.07 -5.76 9.13
N LEU A 61 6.75 -5.91 9.19
CA LEU A 61 6.08 -7.13 9.66
C LEU A 61 5.95 -8.21 8.59
N GLY A 62 6.24 -7.87 7.33
CA GLY A 62 6.09 -8.75 6.17
C GLY A 62 4.71 -8.59 5.50
N THR A 63 4.36 -9.50 4.60
CA THR A 63 3.19 -9.32 3.73
C THR A 63 1.87 -9.78 4.35
N THR A 64 1.89 -10.65 5.35
CA THR A 64 0.66 -11.22 5.95
C THR A 64 -0.31 -10.14 6.47
N PRO A 65 0.12 -9.16 7.28
CA PRO A 65 -0.80 -8.12 7.76
C PRO A 65 -1.25 -7.19 6.63
N THR A 66 -0.38 -6.90 5.65
CA THR A 66 -0.74 -6.11 4.46
C THR A 66 -1.89 -6.77 3.69
N LYS A 67 -1.83 -8.09 3.47
CA LYS A 67 -2.91 -8.83 2.82
C LYS A 67 -4.23 -8.70 3.57
N ALA A 68 -4.18 -8.80 4.90
CA ALA A 68 -5.36 -8.78 5.75
C ALA A 68 -5.98 -7.38 5.91
N LEU A 69 -5.31 -6.34 5.41
CA LEU A 69 -5.74 -4.95 5.47
C LEU A 69 -5.87 -4.32 4.07
N VAL A 70 -5.93 -5.14 3.01
CA VAL A 70 -5.95 -4.62 1.62
C VAL A 70 -7.06 -3.59 1.39
N ASP A 71 -8.27 -3.83 1.90
CA ASP A 71 -9.40 -2.90 1.74
C ASP A 71 -9.12 -1.55 2.43
N ASP A 72 -8.64 -1.57 3.69
CA ASP A 72 -8.28 -0.35 4.43
C ASP A 72 -7.14 0.42 3.72
N LEU A 73 -6.18 -0.30 3.11
CA LEU A 73 -5.06 0.29 2.38
C LEU A 73 -5.49 0.91 1.05
N LEU A 74 -6.38 0.26 0.30
CA LEU A 74 -6.89 0.81 -0.96
C LEU A 74 -7.67 2.12 -0.73
N GLY A 75 -8.46 2.20 0.35
CA GLY A 75 -9.12 3.45 0.72
C GLY A 75 -8.13 4.60 1.01
N LEU A 76 -6.95 4.28 1.56
CA LEU A 76 -5.87 5.26 1.72
C LEU A 76 -5.18 5.60 0.40
N ALA A 77 -5.14 4.69 -0.57
CA ALA A 77 -4.53 4.94 -1.88
C ALA A 77 -5.24 6.04 -2.68
N LEU A 78 -6.53 6.25 -2.42
CA LEU A 78 -7.33 7.34 -3.00
C LEU A 78 -6.87 8.73 -2.52
N GLN A 79 -6.19 8.80 -1.37
CA GLN A 79 -5.68 10.05 -0.84
C GLN A 79 -4.28 10.32 -1.40
N VAL A 80 -4.13 11.41 -2.16
CA VAL A 80 -2.87 11.84 -2.82
C VAL A 80 -1.65 11.75 -1.89
N ARG A 81 -1.83 12.09 -0.61
CA ARG A 81 -0.78 12.06 0.42
C ARG A 81 -0.18 10.67 0.65
N TYR A 82 -0.95 9.59 0.45
CA TYR A 82 -0.53 8.22 0.74
C TYR A 82 -0.40 7.33 -0.49
N THR A 83 -0.87 7.78 -1.66
CA THR A 83 -0.91 6.98 -2.89
C THR A 83 0.39 6.21 -3.17
N MET A 84 1.55 6.89 -3.15
CA MET A 84 2.83 6.24 -3.42
C MET A 84 3.27 5.28 -2.32
N LEU A 85 2.98 5.58 -1.05
CA LEU A 85 3.30 4.68 0.06
C LEU A 85 2.50 3.39 -0.03
N ILE A 86 1.20 3.48 -0.36
CA ILE A 86 0.35 2.30 -0.52
C ILE A 86 0.74 1.49 -1.76
N ARG A 87 1.04 2.14 -2.89
CA ARG A 87 1.56 1.47 -4.10
C ARG A 87 2.80 0.66 -3.79
N ASN A 88 3.80 1.27 -3.15
CA ASN A 88 5.03 0.60 -2.77
C ASN A 88 4.77 -0.55 -1.78
N LEU A 89 3.89 -0.35 -0.79
CA LEU A 89 3.56 -1.40 0.18
C LEU A 89 2.87 -2.60 -0.49
N LEU A 90 1.90 -2.38 -1.37
CA LEU A 90 1.20 -3.44 -2.10
C LEU A 90 2.11 -4.10 -3.16
N GLY A 91 3.03 -3.35 -3.76
CA GLY A 91 4.03 -3.87 -4.70
C GLY A 91 5.02 -4.86 -4.09
N ARG A 92 5.08 -4.96 -2.76
CA ARG A 92 5.88 -5.96 -2.04
C ARG A 92 5.18 -7.32 -1.90
N LEU A 93 3.90 -7.40 -2.22
CA LEU A 93 3.18 -8.68 -2.25
C LEU A 93 3.75 -9.55 -3.38
N PRO A 94 3.90 -10.87 -3.18
CA PRO A 94 4.15 -11.78 -4.29
C PRO A 94 3.05 -11.60 -5.34
N TRP A 95 3.43 -11.46 -6.62
CA TRP A 95 2.49 -11.16 -7.70
C TRP A 95 1.25 -12.05 -7.72
N ARG A 96 1.41 -13.36 -7.46
CA ARG A 96 0.28 -14.30 -7.39
C ARG A 96 -0.72 -13.95 -6.28
N GLU A 97 -0.23 -13.54 -5.12
CA GLU A 97 -1.08 -13.13 -3.99
C GLU A 97 -1.76 -11.79 -4.30
N ALA A 98 -1.02 -10.83 -4.90
CA ALA A 98 -1.58 -9.55 -5.30
C ALA A 98 -2.71 -9.72 -6.34
N LYS A 99 -2.50 -10.56 -7.36
CA LYS A 99 -3.50 -10.89 -8.39
C LYS A 99 -4.78 -11.49 -7.80
N GLU A 100 -4.66 -12.26 -6.71
CA GLU A 100 -5.82 -12.88 -6.06
C GLU A 100 -6.61 -11.87 -5.21
N ILE A 101 -5.93 -10.98 -4.48
CA ILE A 101 -6.58 -10.18 -3.44
C ILE A 101 -6.87 -8.73 -3.84
N VAL A 102 -6.04 -8.11 -4.69
CA VAL A 102 -6.15 -6.69 -5.03
C VAL A 102 -7.32 -6.43 -5.98
N PRO A 103 -7.49 -7.14 -7.12
CA PRO A 103 -8.61 -6.90 -8.03
C PRO A 103 -10.00 -6.97 -7.38
N PRO A 104 -10.36 -7.99 -6.57
CA PRO A 104 -11.67 -8.02 -5.94
C PRO A 104 -11.83 -6.92 -4.88
N ALA A 105 -10.75 -6.46 -4.25
CA ALA A 105 -10.77 -5.34 -3.30
C ALA A 105 -10.97 -3.99 -4.01
N VAL A 106 -10.29 -3.78 -5.14
CA VAL A 106 -10.50 -2.61 -6.02
C VAL A 106 -11.95 -2.56 -6.50
N ARG A 107 -12.50 -3.70 -6.96
CA ARG A 107 -13.90 -3.76 -7.38
C ARG A 107 -14.86 -3.34 -6.26
N ARG A 108 -14.70 -3.88 -5.05
CA ARG A 108 -15.52 -3.49 -3.89
C ARG A 108 -15.41 -2.01 -3.57
N LEU A 109 -14.21 -1.44 -3.62
CA LEU A 109 -14.00 -0.02 -3.37
C LEU A 109 -14.73 0.85 -4.41
N LEU A 110 -14.69 0.47 -5.69
CA LEU A 110 -15.30 1.22 -6.78
C LEU A 110 -16.81 0.99 -6.93
N ASP A 111 -17.38 -0.04 -6.30
CA ASP A 111 -18.83 -0.25 -6.24
C ASP A 111 -19.52 0.86 -5.42
N ASP A 112 -18.79 1.47 -4.48
CA ASP A 112 -19.25 2.59 -3.65
C ASP A 112 -18.60 3.94 -4.04
N ALA A 113 -17.87 4.00 -5.16
CA ALA A 113 -17.16 5.23 -5.58
C ALA A 113 -18.07 6.17 -6.38
N ASP A 114 -18.04 7.45 -6.01
CA ASP A 114 -18.83 8.52 -6.63
C ASP A 114 -17.98 9.46 -7.52
N ASP A 115 -16.66 9.24 -7.60
CA ASP A 115 -15.69 10.15 -8.24
C ASP A 115 -14.87 9.44 -9.34
N GLY A 116 -14.79 10.03 -10.53
CA GLY A 116 -13.97 9.54 -11.64
C GLY A 116 -12.47 9.48 -11.34
N ASP A 117 -11.97 10.33 -10.44
CA ASP A 117 -10.58 10.28 -9.99
C ASP A 117 -10.25 8.96 -9.28
N ASP A 118 -11.22 8.34 -8.60
CA ASP A 118 -11.00 7.07 -7.90
C ASP A 118 -10.74 5.93 -8.88
N TYR A 119 -11.45 5.91 -10.02
CA TYR A 119 -11.18 4.98 -11.12
C TYR A 119 -9.76 5.15 -11.66
N ARG A 120 -9.34 6.39 -11.93
CA ARG A 120 -7.98 6.68 -12.41
C ARG A 120 -6.92 6.23 -11.39
N ARG A 121 -7.09 6.53 -10.11
CA ARG A 121 -6.14 6.12 -9.06
C ARG A 121 -6.01 4.60 -8.93
N MET A 122 -7.12 3.88 -9.08
CA MET A 122 -7.13 2.41 -9.07
C MET A 122 -6.54 1.83 -10.36
N ALA A 123 -6.79 2.42 -11.53
CA ALA A 123 -6.15 2.03 -12.79
C ALA A 123 -4.61 2.15 -12.68
N GLU A 124 -4.12 3.30 -12.23
CA GLU A 124 -2.69 3.53 -11.99
C GLU A 124 -2.10 2.55 -10.96
N LEU A 125 -2.87 2.15 -9.94
CA LEU A 125 -2.42 1.13 -8.98
C LEU A 125 -2.30 -0.24 -9.65
N LEU A 126 -3.30 -0.67 -10.43
CA LEU A 126 -3.28 -1.96 -11.11
C LEU A 126 -2.14 -2.03 -12.15
N ASP A 127 -1.91 -0.95 -12.89
CA ASP A 127 -0.78 -0.78 -13.80
C ASP A 127 0.56 -0.88 -13.03
N HIS A 128 0.69 -0.15 -11.92
CA HIS A 128 1.89 -0.19 -11.07
C HIS A 128 2.21 -1.61 -10.55
N LEU A 129 1.18 -2.41 -10.27
CA LEU A 129 1.33 -3.78 -9.78
C LEU A 129 1.50 -4.82 -10.91
N GLY A 130 1.41 -4.42 -12.18
CA GLY A 130 1.43 -5.33 -13.33
C GLY A 130 0.27 -6.32 -13.33
N LEU A 131 -0.92 -5.85 -12.96
CA LEU A 131 -2.16 -6.64 -12.91
C LEU A 131 -3.01 -6.36 -14.16
N ASP A 132 -2.43 -6.59 -15.34
CA ASP A 132 -2.96 -6.19 -16.65
C ASP A 132 -4.39 -6.68 -16.92
N GLU A 133 -4.70 -7.94 -16.57
CA GLU A 133 -6.06 -8.49 -16.74
C GLU A 133 -7.09 -7.70 -15.92
N ALA A 134 -6.77 -7.37 -14.66
CA ALA A 134 -7.65 -6.60 -13.81
C ALA A 134 -7.76 -5.14 -14.25
N LEU A 135 -6.67 -4.57 -14.79
CA LEU A 135 -6.68 -3.24 -15.39
C LEU A 135 -7.60 -3.19 -16.62
N GLN A 136 -7.53 -4.20 -17.49
CA GLN A 136 -8.40 -4.32 -18.65
C GLN A 136 -9.88 -4.45 -18.24
N GLU A 137 -10.18 -5.28 -17.24
CA GLU A 137 -11.54 -5.39 -16.69
C GLU A 137 -12.05 -4.06 -16.13
N LEU A 138 -11.20 -3.31 -15.43
CA LEU A 138 -11.53 -1.98 -14.91
C LEU A 138 -11.79 -0.98 -16.04
N CYS A 139 -10.95 -0.96 -17.09
CA CYS A 139 -11.14 -0.09 -18.24
C CYS A 139 -12.44 -0.40 -18.98
N ALA A 140 -12.74 -1.68 -19.23
CA ALA A 140 -13.98 -2.09 -19.87
C ALA A 140 -15.22 -1.64 -19.07
N ARG A 141 -15.20 -1.76 -17.74
CA ARG A 141 -16.26 -1.22 -16.87
C ARG A 141 -16.37 0.31 -16.96
N ALA A 142 -15.23 0.99 -17.04
CA ALA A 142 -15.17 2.45 -17.08
C ALA A 142 -15.65 3.02 -18.43
N GLU A 143 -15.45 2.32 -19.55
CA GLU A 143 -15.98 2.71 -20.88
C GLU A 143 -17.51 2.84 -20.89
N ASP A 144 -18.20 1.95 -20.18
CA ASP A 144 -19.66 1.91 -20.07
C ASP A 144 -20.23 2.95 -19.08
N SER A 145 -19.37 3.73 -18.40
CA SER A 145 -19.80 4.72 -17.42
C SER A 145 -20.50 5.91 -18.07
N ILE A 146 -21.53 6.45 -17.39
CA ILE A 146 -22.16 7.72 -17.78
C ILE A 146 -21.27 8.93 -17.44
N ASP A 147 -20.34 8.77 -16.50
CA ASP A 147 -19.42 9.81 -16.07
C ASP A 147 -18.27 9.97 -17.09
N PRO A 148 -18.07 11.18 -17.67
CA PRO A 148 -16.97 11.43 -18.60
C PRO A 148 -15.58 11.24 -18.00
N ASP A 149 -15.37 11.55 -16.72
CA ASP A 149 -14.05 11.46 -16.07
C ASP A 149 -13.68 10.00 -15.84
N VAL A 150 -14.67 9.15 -15.51
CA VAL A 150 -14.49 7.69 -15.49
C VAL A 150 -14.13 7.14 -16.87
N ARG A 151 -14.82 7.57 -17.95
CA ARG A 151 -14.48 7.16 -19.32
C ARG A 151 -13.10 7.63 -19.76
N GLU A 152 -12.66 8.79 -19.30
CA GLU A 152 -11.30 9.30 -19.57
C GLU A 152 -10.24 8.36 -18.99
N ALA A 153 -10.44 7.83 -17.78
CA ALA A 153 -9.55 6.81 -17.22
C ALA A 153 -9.47 5.56 -18.12
N ALA A 154 -10.57 5.11 -18.71
CA ALA A 154 -10.51 4.00 -19.67
C ALA A 154 -9.69 4.36 -20.93
N ALA A 155 -9.82 5.58 -21.46
CA ALA A 155 -9.07 6.01 -22.64
C ALA A 155 -7.56 6.10 -22.38
N ASP A 156 -7.15 6.50 -21.17
CA ASP A 156 -5.74 6.62 -20.79
C ASP A 156 -5.06 5.26 -20.59
N PHE A 157 -5.81 4.26 -20.11
CA PHE A 157 -5.26 2.97 -19.66
C PHE A 157 -5.68 1.76 -20.52
N GLY A 158 -6.74 1.86 -21.33
CA GLY A 158 -7.23 0.82 -22.23
C GLY A 158 -6.26 0.60 -23.40
N ARG A 159 -5.42 -0.43 -23.30
CA ARG A 159 -4.45 -0.83 -24.33
C ARG A 159 -4.62 -2.30 -24.71
#